data_AF-A0A088F1V8-F1
#
_entry.id   AF-A0A088F1V8-F1
#
_cell.length_a   1.000
_cell.length_b   1.000
_cell.length_c   1.000
_cell.angle_alpha   90.00
_cell.angle_beta   90.00
_cell.angle_gamma   90.00
#
_symmetry.space_group_name_H-M   'P 1'
#
loop_
_entity.id
_entity.type
_entity.pdbx_description
1 polymer ?
#
loop_
_entity_poly.entity_id
_entity_poly.type
_entity_poly.pdbx_seq_one_letter_code
_entity_poly.pdbx_strand_id
1 'polypeptide(L)'
;MLTGFLAVVFVSCNTKNRGEWDLSDVSKDTLLIAETDVSDATTLILEIDGHTDDSIKVHGIAIAGGDIKKELKVDWYNSKVSVQFQSYRAKNGSLKIKYYVPSSY
;
A
#
# COMPACT_ATOMS: atom_id res chain seq x y z
N MET A 1 27.94 -10.14 10.07
CA MET A 1 27.18 -9.08 9.38
C MET A 1 25.79 -9.06 9.99
N LEU A 2 25.47 -8.00 10.73
CA LEU A 2 24.16 -7.82 11.35
C LEU A 2 23.33 -6.97 10.39
N THR A 3 22.42 -7.58 9.64
CA THR A 3 21.54 -6.89 8.69
C THR A 3 20.47 -6.13 9.48
N GLY A 4 20.69 -4.82 9.68
CA GLY A 4 19.70 -3.96 10.32
C GLY A 4 18.48 -3.77 9.42
N PHE A 5 17.31 -4.21 9.89
CA PHE A 5 16.03 -3.82 9.32
C PHE A 5 15.81 -2.33 9.61
N LEU A 6 15.93 -1.48 8.58
CA LEU A 6 15.63 -0.07 8.69
C LEU A 6 14.09 0.11 8.66
N ALA A 7 13.48 0.24 9.84
CA ALA A 7 12.07 0.60 9.96
C ALA A 7 11.91 2.10 9.65
N VAL A 8 11.46 2.43 8.43
CA VAL A 8 11.13 3.80 8.05
C VAL A 8 9.73 4.12 8.59
N VAL A 9 9.65 5.09 9.49
CA VAL A 9 8.38 5.57 10.06
C VAL A 9 7.84 6.66 9.15
N PHE A 10 6.77 6.36 8.41
CA PHE A 10 6.05 7.35 7.60
C PHE A 10 4.98 8.03 8.46
N VAL A 11 4.99 9.36 8.49
CA VAL A 11 4.00 10.19 9.18
C VAL A 11 2.72 10.21 8.36
N SER A 12 1.73 9.40 8.73
CA SER A 12 0.42 9.36 8.09
C SER A 12 -0.60 10.22 8.84
N CYS A 13 -1.37 11.03 8.10
CA CYS A 13 -2.59 11.66 8.61
C CYS A 13 -3.74 10.63 8.53
N ASN A 14 -3.83 9.75 9.53
CA ASN A 14 -4.85 8.72 9.60
C ASN A 14 -6.14 9.29 10.21
N THR A 15 -7.24 9.25 9.46
CA THR A 15 -8.58 9.29 10.07
C THR A 15 -9.08 7.84 10.18
N LYS A 16 -10.03 7.57 11.08
CA LYS A 16 -10.29 6.23 11.65
C LYS A 16 -10.40 5.01 10.71
N ASN A 17 -10.60 5.17 9.39
CA ASN A 17 -10.56 4.07 8.41
C ASN A 17 -9.88 4.41 7.07
N ARG A 18 -9.10 5.49 7.02
CA ARG A 18 -8.41 5.93 5.79
C ARG A 18 -7.07 6.56 6.12
N GLY A 19 -6.14 6.44 5.20
CA GLY A 19 -4.81 7.00 5.34
C GLY A 19 -4.00 6.81 4.07
N GLU A 20 -2.72 7.13 4.14
CA GLU A 20 -1.82 7.01 3.00
C GLU A 20 -0.43 6.56 3.41
N TRP A 21 0.24 5.88 2.48
CA TRP A 21 1.65 5.54 2.56
C TRP A 21 2.37 6.13 1.36
N ASP A 22 3.47 6.82 1.62
CA ASP A 22 4.40 7.29 0.60
C ASP A 22 5.56 6.29 0.48
N LEU A 23 5.74 5.73 -0.70
CA LEU A 23 6.86 4.86 -1.05
C LEU A 23 7.82 5.66 -1.94
N SER A 24 8.83 6.28 -1.34
CA SER A 24 9.84 7.05 -2.07
C SER A 24 10.93 6.18 -2.71
N ASP A 25 11.00 4.90 -2.34
CA ASP A 25 11.96 3.91 -2.87
C ASP A 25 11.20 2.61 -3.19
N VAL A 26 10.85 2.43 -4.46
CA VAL A 26 10.12 1.25 -4.97
C VAL A 26 11.01 0.05 -5.24
N SER A 27 12.33 0.14 -5.00
CA SER A 27 13.28 -0.94 -5.28
C SER A 27 13.21 -2.09 -4.25
N LYS A 28 12.46 -1.90 -3.15
CA LYS A 28 12.39 -2.81 -2.02
C LYS A 28 10.96 -3.28 -1.77
N ASP A 29 10.83 -4.57 -1.54
CA ASP A 29 9.58 -5.13 -1.05
C ASP A 29 9.25 -4.55 0.32
N THR A 30 8.01 -4.12 0.50
CA THR A 30 7.57 -3.37 1.68
C THR A 30 6.22 -3.88 2.15
N LEU A 31 6.07 -4.07 3.47
CA LEU A 31 4.80 -4.36 4.09
C LEU A 31 4.20 -3.09 4.67
N LEU A 32 3.07 -2.66 4.13
CA LEU A 32 2.35 -1.46 4.56
C LEU A 32 1.26 -1.86 5.54
N ILE A 33 1.28 -1.26 6.73
CA ILE A 33 0.39 -1.62 7.83
C ILE A 33 -0.35 -0.37 8.31
N ALA A 34 -1.63 -0.54 8.61
CA ALA A 34 -2.44 0.45 9.31
C ALA A 34 -3.48 -0.24 10.20
N GLU A 35 -4.01 0.51 11.17
CA GLU A 35 -5.15 0.09 11.99
C GLU A 35 -6.40 0.87 11.58
N THR A 36 -7.54 0.20 11.68
CA THR A 36 -8.87 0.71 11.35
C THR A 36 -9.86 0.26 12.41
N ASP A 37 -11.00 0.93 12.51
CA ASP A 37 -12.06 0.56 13.45
C ASP A 37 -13.00 -0.53 12.86
N VAL A 38 -12.74 -1.03 11.63
CA VAL A 38 -13.60 -2.04 10.97
C VAL A 38 -13.09 -3.44 11.28
N SER A 39 -13.86 -4.21 12.04
CA SER A 39 -13.53 -5.60 12.40
C SER A 39 -14.25 -6.67 11.58
N ASP A 40 -15.24 -6.30 10.79
CA ASP A 40 -16.09 -7.22 10.03
C ASP A 40 -15.68 -7.31 8.56
N ALA A 41 -16.27 -8.27 7.84
CA ALA A 41 -16.10 -8.42 6.40
C ALA A 41 -16.53 -7.15 5.65
N THR A 42 -15.62 -6.58 4.88
CA THR A 42 -15.79 -5.33 4.12
C THR A 42 -14.88 -5.33 2.89
N THR A 43 -14.79 -4.20 2.20
CA THR A 43 -13.85 -3.96 1.10
C THR A 43 -12.73 -3.04 1.55
N LEU A 44 -11.48 -3.36 1.23
CA LEU A 44 -10.37 -2.44 1.25
C LEU A 44 -10.22 -1.81 -0.14
N ILE A 45 -10.31 -0.48 -0.19
CA ILE A 45 -10.10 0.30 -1.41
C ILE A 45 -8.68 0.88 -1.35
N LEU A 46 -7.91 0.65 -2.40
CA LEU A 46 -6.55 1.17 -2.57
C LEU A 46 -6.50 2.09 -3.78
N GLU A 47 -6.14 3.35 -3.58
CA GLU A 47 -5.82 4.28 -4.66
C GLU A 47 -4.30 4.40 -4.78
N ILE A 48 -3.76 4.08 -5.95
CA ILE A 48 -2.33 4.03 -6.23
C ILE A 48 -2.03 5.09 -7.28
N ASP A 49 -1.18 6.04 -6.92
CA ASP A 49 -0.73 7.14 -7.77
C ASP A 49 0.81 7.21 -7.76
N GLY A 50 1.44 7.47 -8.88
CA GLY A 50 2.88 7.70 -8.96
C GLY A 50 3.48 7.26 -10.28
N HIS A 51 4.77 6.93 -10.24
CA HIS A 51 5.53 6.50 -11.42
C HIS A 51 6.53 5.42 -11.04
N THR A 52 6.66 4.39 -11.89
CA THR A 52 7.71 3.37 -11.76
C THR A 52 8.33 3.05 -13.11
N ASP A 53 9.62 2.71 -13.12
CA ASP A 53 10.36 2.40 -14.35
C ASP A 53 9.96 1.06 -15.00
N ASP A 54 9.44 0.12 -14.22
CA ASP A 54 8.87 -1.14 -14.69
C ASP A 54 7.67 -1.55 -13.79
N SER A 55 7.14 -2.73 -14.04
CA SER A 55 6.04 -3.36 -13.33
C SER A 55 6.32 -3.63 -11.86
N ILE A 56 5.29 -3.43 -11.05
CA ILE A 56 5.23 -3.67 -9.60
C ILE A 56 4.09 -4.65 -9.27
N LYS A 57 4.02 -5.08 -8.00
CA LYS A 57 2.80 -5.70 -7.45
C LYS A 57 2.33 -4.99 -6.20
N VAL A 58 1.02 -4.77 -6.11
CA VAL A 58 0.35 -4.28 -4.89
C VAL A 58 -0.70 -5.29 -4.49
N HIS A 59 -0.56 -5.84 -3.28
CA HIS A 59 -1.41 -6.90 -2.75
C HIS A 59 -1.54 -8.10 -3.71
N GLY A 60 -0.42 -8.51 -4.31
CA GLY A 60 -0.35 -9.61 -5.28
C GLY A 60 -0.80 -9.27 -6.70
N ILE A 61 -1.42 -8.11 -6.93
CA ILE A 61 -1.91 -7.67 -8.25
C ILE A 61 -0.78 -6.97 -9.01
N ALA A 62 -0.46 -7.45 -10.21
CA ALA A 62 0.55 -6.85 -11.07
C ALA A 62 0.05 -5.57 -11.75
N ILE A 63 0.86 -4.52 -11.72
CA ILE A 63 0.60 -3.22 -12.34
C ILE A 63 1.77 -2.90 -13.26
N ALA A 64 1.48 -2.51 -14.51
CA ALA A 64 2.51 -2.09 -15.46
C ALA A 64 3.17 -0.77 -15.01
N GLY A 65 4.45 -0.61 -15.33
CA GLY A 65 5.19 0.63 -15.07
C GLY A 65 4.77 1.79 -15.97
N GLY A 66 5.45 2.92 -15.81
CA GLY A 66 5.07 4.23 -16.33
C GLY A 66 4.29 5.04 -15.30
N ASP A 67 3.48 5.97 -15.78
CA ASP A 67 2.58 6.75 -14.91
C ASP A 67 1.41 5.87 -14.44
N ILE A 68 1.29 5.72 -13.13
CA ILE A 68 0.31 4.85 -12.49
C ILE A 68 -0.78 5.71 -11.87
N LYS A 69 -2.02 5.44 -12.26
CA LYS A 69 -3.24 5.89 -11.58
C LYS A 69 -4.25 4.75 -11.58
N LYS A 70 -4.35 4.05 -10.46
CA LYS A 70 -5.14 2.81 -10.34
C LYS A 70 -5.92 2.76 -9.03
N GLU A 71 -7.12 2.18 -9.10
CA GLU A 71 -7.91 1.82 -7.94
C GLU A 71 -8.01 0.28 -7.89
N LEU A 72 -7.74 -0.30 -6.72
CA LEU A 72 -7.95 -1.72 -6.44
C LEU A 72 -8.99 -1.87 -5.34
N LYS A 73 -9.90 -2.83 -5.50
CA LYS A 73 -10.86 -3.23 -4.46
C LYS A 73 -10.58 -4.67 -4.10
N VAL A 74 -10.32 -4.92 -2.83
CA VAL A 74 -10.02 -6.27 -2.32
C VAL A 74 -10.88 -6.55 -1.10
N ASP A 75 -11.26 -7.81 -0.91
CA ASP A 75 -12.00 -8.19 0.29
C ASP A 75 -11.12 -8.05 1.52
N TRP A 76 -11.71 -7.58 2.63
CA TRP A 76 -11.01 -7.31 3.87
C TRP A 76 -11.83 -7.74 5.08
N TYR A 77 -11.18 -8.28 6.10
CA TYR A 77 -11.88 -8.98 7.20
C TYR A 77 -11.36 -8.67 8.60
N ASN A 78 -10.39 -7.74 8.74
CA ASN A 78 -9.70 -7.48 10.00
C ASN A 78 -9.46 -5.98 10.22
N SER A 79 -9.38 -5.54 11.48
CA SER A 79 -9.06 -4.14 11.83
C SER A 79 -7.66 -3.71 11.41
N LYS A 80 -6.70 -4.63 11.34
CA LYS A 80 -5.33 -4.38 10.93
C LYS A 80 -5.19 -4.54 9.42
N VAL A 81 -5.12 -3.45 8.68
CA VAL A 81 -4.80 -3.43 7.23
C VAL A 81 -3.36 -3.87 7.00
N SER A 82 -3.15 -4.75 6.03
CA SER A 82 -1.83 -5.28 5.65
C SER A 82 -1.74 -5.40 4.12
N VAL A 83 -1.04 -4.47 3.49
CA VAL A 83 -0.84 -4.42 2.04
C VAL A 83 0.61 -4.74 1.71
N GLN A 84 0.82 -5.79 0.91
CA GLN A 84 2.16 -6.13 0.43
C GLN A 84 2.47 -5.34 -0.84
N PHE A 85 3.51 -4.52 -0.79
CA PHE A 85 4.15 -3.96 -1.97
C PHE A 85 5.34 -4.84 -2.38
N GLN A 86 5.44 -5.16 -3.67
CA GLN A 86 6.61 -5.83 -4.22
C GLN A 86 7.14 -5.03 -5.39
N SER A 87 8.45 -4.79 -5.39
CA SER A 87 9.18 -4.15 -6.48
C SER A 87 8.95 -4.88 -7.81
N TYR A 88 8.86 -6.21 -7.74
CA TYR A 88 8.77 -7.11 -8.90
C TYR A 88 9.92 -6.88 -9.89
N ARG A 89 9.73 -6.03 -10.92
CA ARG A 89 10.78 -5.65 -11.89
C ARG A 89 11.26 -4.21 -11.71
N ALA A 90 10.46 -3.34 -11.10
CA ALA A 90 10.78 -1.94 -10.92
C ALA A 90 12.04 -1.74 -10.06
N LYS A 91 12.91 -0.80 -10.43
CA LYS A 91 14.09 -0.42 -9.66
C LYS A 91 14.07 1.04 -9.23
N ASN A 92 13.29 1.87 -9.93
CA ASN A 92 13.19 3.29 -9.67
C ASN A 92 11.73 3.74 -9.74
N GLY A 93 11.42 4.80 -9.01
CA GLY A 93 10.08 5.35 -8.95
C GLY A 93 9.65 5.67 -7.53
N SER A 94 8.43 6.19 -7.45
CA SER A 94 7.79 6.55 -6.20
C SER A 94 6.29 6.39 -6.33
N LEU A 95 5.64 5.96 -5.26
CA LEU A 95 4.20 5.75 -5.21
C LEU A 95 3.60 6.42 -3.98
N LYS A 96 2.37 6.89 -4.11
CA LYS A 96 1.45 7.17 -3.02
C LYS A 96 0.35 6.14 -3.07
N ILE A 97 0.18 5.39 -1.98
CA ILE A 97 -0.89 4.39 -1.83
C ILE A 97 -1.82 4.88 -0.74
N LYS A 98 -3.03 5.27 -1.11
CA LYS A 98 -4.09 5.60 -0.15
C LYS A 98 -4.93 4.38 0.10
N TYR A 99 -5.36 4.22 1.35
CA TYR A 99 -6.32 3.19 1.72
C TYR A 99 -7.60 3.81 2.27
N TYR A 100 -8.71 3.13 2.02
CA TYR A 100 -9.99 3.38 2.67
C TYR A 100 -10.70 2.05 2.92
N VAL A 101 -11.16 1.88 4.16
CA VAL A 101 -11.99 0.75 4.59
C VAL A 101 -13.37 1.31 4.94
N PRO A 102 -14.41 1.12 4.11
CA PRO A 102 -15.76 1.55 4.44
C PRO A 102 -16.26 0.80 5.68
N SER A 103 -16.81 1.55 6.63
CA SER A 103 -17.56 0.98 7.74
C SER A 103 -18.99 0.69 7.28
N SER A 104 -19.46 -0.53 7.46
CA SER A 104 -20.88 -0.84 7.49
C SER A 104 -21.49 -0.10 8.69
N TYR A 105 -22.46 0.77 8.44
CA TYR A 105 -23.26 1.40 9.49
C TYR A 105 -24.24 0.40 10.12
#